data_AF-A0A920SR76-F1
#
_entry.id   AF-A0A920SR76-F1
#
_cell.length_a   1.000
_cell.length_b   1.000
_cell.length_c   1.000
_cell.angle_alpha   90.00
_cell.angle_beta   90.00
_cell.angle_gamma   90.00
#
_symmetry.space_group_name_H-M   'P 1'
#
loop_
_entity.id
_entity.type
_entity.pdbx_description
1 polymer ?
#
loop_
_entity_poly.entity_id
_entity_poly.type
_entity_poly.pdbx_seq_one_letter_code
_entity_poly.pdbx_strand_id
1 'polypeptide(L)'
;MDHEDDDPGTTWNQRSRDREPNCMSPRMAWRAIIAALPKEAIISSDIGNNCAIGNAYPTFEQGRKYLAPGLFGPCGYGFPSILGAKIGCPNVPVFGFAGRGFWHLDE
;
A
#
# COMPACT_ATOMS: atom_id res chain seq x y z
N MET A 1 -10.63 11.00 6.84
CA MET A 1 -11.57 9.87 7.08
C MET A 1 -10.97 9.14 8.27
N ASP A 2 -11.36 9.59 9.46
CA ASP A 2 -10.56 9.42 10.69
C ASP A 2 -11.20 8.40 11.65
N HIS A 3 -12.27 7.74 11.20
CA HIS A 3 -12.94 6.70 11.96
C HIS A 3 -12.14 5.39 11.87
N GLU A 4 -11.39 5.10 12.94
CA GLU A 4 -10.70 3.82 13.16
C GLU A 4 -11.47 2.88 14.10
N ASP A 5 -12.70 3.28 14.45
CA ASP A 5 -13.58 2.48 15.27
C ASP A 5 -14.03 1.25 14.50
N ASP A 6 -14.13 0.13 15.20
CA ASP A 6 -14.71 -1.08 14.65
C ASP A 6 -16.21 -0.87 14.40
N ASP A 7 -16.73 -1.41 13.29
CA ASP A 7 -18.17 -1.42 13.03
C ASP A 7 -18.90 -2.15 14.17
N PRO A 8 -20.15 -1.77 14.52
CA PRO A 8 -20.91 -2.43 15.58
C PRO A 8 -20.92 -3.96 15.42
N GLY A 9 -20.45 -4.68 16.45
CA GLY A 9 -20.34 -6.15 16.45
C GLY A 9 -19.01 -6.70 15.93
N THR A 10 -18.08 -5.84 15.52
CA THR A 10 -16.72 -6.24 15.15
C THR A 10 -15.70 -5.73 16.17
N THR A 11 -14.54 -6.39 16.25
CA THR A 11 -13.46 -6.05 17.21
C THR A 11 -12.08 -6.28 16.58
N TRP A 12 -11.96 -6.12 15.27
CA TRP A 12 -10.74 -6.47 14.54
C TRP A 12 -9.62 -5.48 14.83
N ASN A 13 -9.92 -4.19 14.80
CA ASN A 13 -8.95 -3.13 15.10
C ASN A 13 -8.57 -3.17 16.58
N GLN A 14 -9.54 -3.34 17.48
CA GLN A 14 -9.30 -3.48 18.91
C GLN A 14 -8.38 -4.67 19.22
N ARG A 15 -8.75 -5.89 18.79
CA ARG A 15 -7.95 -7.10 19.04
C ARG A 15 -6.55 -7.02 18.42
N SER A 16 -6.41 -6.36 17.27
CA SER A 16 -5.09 -6.19 16.64
C SER A 16 -4.19 -5.25 17.44
N ARG A 17 -4.73 -4.18 18.04
CA ARG A 17 -3.96 -3.26 18.91
C ARG A 17 -3.59 -3.91 20.23
N ASP A 18 -4.52 -4.64 20.83
CA ASP A 18 -4.29 -5.30 22.12
C ASP A 18 -3.24 -6.42 22.02
N ARG A 19 -3.20 -7.14 20.88
CA ARG A 19 -2.21 -8.21 20.64
C ARG A 19 -0.79 -7.70 20.51
N GLU A 20 -0.60 -6.54 19.86
CA GLU A 20 0.72 -5.99 19.52
C GLU A 20 0.77 -4.47 19.81
N PRO A 21 0.69 -4.05 21.09
CA PRO A 21 0.47 -2.65 21.46
C PRO A 21 1.66 -1.72 21.13
N ASN A 22 2.85 -2.29 20.98
CA ASN A 22 4.07 -1.55 20.63
C ASN A 22 4.28 -1.43 19.10
N CYS A 23 3.44 -2.07 18.29
CA CYS A 23 3.53 -2.03 16.84
C CYS A 23 2.63 -0.95 16.24
N MET A 24 3.08 -0.30 15.16
CA MET A 24 2.21 0.60 14.41
C MET A 24 1.05 -0.17 13.77
N SER A 25 -0.16 0.41 13.82
CA SER A 25 -1.26 -0.12 13.03
C SER A 25 -0.95 0.02 11.53
N PRO A 26 -1.46 -0.87 10.67
CA PRO A 26 -1.28 -0.74 9.23
C PRO A 26 -1.70 0.64 8.67
N ARG A 27 -2.76 1.25 9.24
CA ARG A 27 -3.22 2.60 8.87
C ARG A 27 -2.23 3.69 9.30
N MET A 28 -1.65 3.58 10.49
CA MET A 28 -0.61 4.50 10.96
C MET A 28 0.63 4.43 10.06
N ALA A 29 1.06 3.21 9.71
CA ALA A 29 2.17 3.00 8.79
C ALA A 29 1.87 3.64 7.42
N TRP A 30 0.65 3.48 6.93
CA TRP A 30 0.24 4.04 5.64
C TRP A 30 0.19 5.56 5.62
N ARG A 31 -0.34 6.19 6.67
CA ARG A 31 -0.30 7.65 6.81
C ARG A 31 1.13 8.18 6.86
N ALA A 32 2.02 7.52 7.62
CA ALA A 32 3.42 7.92 7.70
C ALA A 32 4.13 7.79 6.34
N ILE A 33 3.86 6.71 5.61
CA ILE A 33 4.40 6.48 4.27
C ILE A 33 3.90 7.54 3.29
N ILE A 34 2.59 7.80 3.23
CA ILE A 34 2.03 8.85 2.34
C ILE A 34 2.58 10.24 2.69
N ALA A 35 2.75 10.56 3.97
CA ALA A 35 3.33 11.83 4.40
C ALA A 35 4.80 12.00 4.01
N ALA A 36 5.55 10.89 3.90
CA ALA A 36 6.96 10.90 3.52
C ALA A 36 7.20 10.80 2.00
N LEU A 37 6.18 10.38 1.23
CA LEU A 37 6.33 10.17 -0.21
C LEU A 37 6.42 11.49 -0.99
N PRO A 38 7.32 11.58 -1.98
CA PRO A 38 7.33 12.69 -2.93
C PRO A 38 5.99 12.79 -3.66
N LYS A 39 5.49 14.01 -3.88
CA LYS A 39 4.19 14.24 -4.55
C LYS A 39 4.14 13.67 -5.96
N GLU A 40 5.28 13.66 -6.65
CA GLU A 40 5.43 13.19 -8.02
C GLU A 40 5.69 11.68 -8.13
N ALA A 41 5.80 10.97 -7.01
CA ALA A 41 6.14 9.56 -7.00
C ALA A 41 5.10 8.70 -7.73
N ILE A 42 5.58 7.67 -8.43
CA ILE A 42 4.72 6.60 -8.94
C ILE A 42 4.72 5.48 -7.90
N ILE A 43 3.55 4.99 -7.53
CA ILE A 43 3.42 3.90 -6.57
C ILE A 43 2.73 2.69 -7.19
N SER A 44 3.06 1.50 -6.70
CA SER A 44 2.38 0.25 -7.03
C SER A 44 2.32 -0.65 -5.79
N SER A 45 1.33 -1.55 -5.73
CA SER A 45 1.17 -2.47 -4.59
C SER A 45 0.74 -3.86 -5.07
N ASP A 46 1.02 -4.88 -4.26
CA ASP A 46 0.43 -6.22 -4.46
C ASP A 46 -0.98 -6.35 -3.87
N ILE A 47 -1.75 -7.31 -4.36
CA ILE A 47 -3.05 -7.66 -3.78
C ILE A 47 -2.88 -8.27 -2.38
N GLY A 48 -3.66 -7.77 -1.42
CA GLY A 48 -3.65 -8.17 -0.01
C GLY A 48 -4.15 -7.04 0.89
N ASN A 49 -3.94 -7.14 2.21
CA ASN A 49 -4.29 -6.05 3.14
C ASN A 49 -3.61 -4.71 2.78
N ASN A 50 -2.43 -4.78 2.16
CA ASN A 50 -1.74 -3.60 1.60
C ASN A 50 -2.53 -2.93 0.48
N CYS A 51 -3.31 -3.66 -0.33
CA CYS A 51 -4.14 -3.08 -1.39
C CYS A 51 -5.44 -2.46 -0.82
N ALA A 52 -6.05 -3.14 0.16
CA ALA A 52 -7.29 -2.69 0.78
C ALA A 52 -7.12 -1.37 1.55
N ILE A 53 -5.98 -1.19 2.23
CA ILE A 53 -5.61 0.06 2.89
C ILE A 53 -4.88 0.97 1.87
N GLY A 54 -4.03 0.38 1.02
CA GLY A 54 -3.38 0.93 -0.18
C GLY A 54 -4.15 1.99 -0.94
N ASN A 55 -5.36 1.64 -1.34
CA ASN A 55 -6.20 2.45 -2.22
C ASN A 55 -6.89 3.63 -1.52
N ALA A 56 -7.00 3.62 -0.19
CA ALA A 56 -7.85 4.57 0.54
C ALA A 56 -7.14 5.86 0.98
N TYR A 57 -5.81 5.91 0.92
CA TYR A 57 -5.00 7.01 1.48
C TYR A 57 -4.26 7.87 0.46
N PRO A 58 -3.73 7.35 -0.66
CA PRO A 58 -3.04 8.18 -1.63
C PRO A 58 -4.04 9.00 -2.44
N THR A 59 -3.93 10.32 -2.35
CA THR A 59 -4.58 11.27 -3.26
C THR A 59 -3.60 11.67 -4.35
N PHE A 60 -3.99 11.51 -5.61
CA PHE A 60 -3.13 11.84 -6.75
C PHE A 60 -3.58 13.15 -7.40
N GLU A 61 -2.71 14.15 -7.42
CA GLU A 61 -2.95 15.41 -8.13
C GLU A 61 -2.85 15.24 -9.66
N GLN A 62 -2.23 14.15 -10.14
CA GLN A 62 -2.04 13.83 -11.56
C GLN A 62 -2.33 12.35 -11.86
N GLY A 63 -2.88 12.07 -13.04
CA GLY A 63 -3.13 10.69 -13.50
C GLY A 63 -1.84 9.88 -13.70
N ARG A 64 -1.96 8.54 -13.70
CA ARG A 64 -0.85 7.57 -13.91
C ARG A 64 0.24 7.58 -12.83
N LYS A 65 -0.09 8.02 -11.62
CA LYS A 65 0.78 7.95 -10.43
C LYS A 65 0.52 6.72 -9.56
N TYR A 66 -0.55 5.98 -9.84
CA TYR A 66 -0.85 4.72 -9.19
C TYR A 66 -1.02 3.59 -10.19
N LEU A 67 -0.16 2.58 -10.08
CA LEU A 67 -0.28 1.32 -10.82
C LEU A 67 -0.92 0.30 -9.89
N ALA A 68 -2.23 0.43 -9.70
CA ALA A 68 -3.00 -0.44 -8.83
C ALA A 68 -3.12 -1.84 -9.47
N PRO A 69 -2.98 -2.91 -8.67
CA PRO A 69 -3.36 -4.24 -9.14
C PRO A 69 -4.88 -4.23 -9.33
N GLY A 70 -5.33 -4.21 -10.58
CA GLY A 70 -6.76 -4.23 -10.91
C GLY A 70 -7.43 -5.56 -10.53
N LEU A 71 -8.59 -5.83 -11.12
CA LEU A 71 -9.42 -7.00 -10.82
C LEU A 71 -8.72 -8.37 -10.95
N PHE A 72 -7.60 -8.43 -11.69
CA PHE A 72 -6.83 -9.65 -11.98
C PHE A 72 -5.35 -9.52 -11.62
N GLY A 73 -4.94 -8.54 -10.80
CA GLY A 73 -3.53 -8.45 -10.39
C GLY A 73 -3.14 -9.67 -9.55
N PRO A 74 -2.29 -10.60 -10.01
CA PRO A 74 -1.84 -11.67 -9.13
C PRO A 74 -1.02 -11.09 -7.97
N CYS A 75 -0.82 -11.86 -6.90
CA CYS A 75 0.28 -11.62 -5.98
C CYS A 75 1.57 -11.49 -6.82
N GLY A 76 2.24 -10.34 -6.79
CA GLY A 76 3.41 -10.07 -7.61
C GLY A 76 3.23 -9.10 -8.78
N TYR A 77 2.11 -8.38 -8.85
CA TYR A 77 1.97 -7.26 -9.81
C TYR A 77 2.84 -6.05 -9.45
N GLY A 78 3.08 -5.80 -8.17
CA GLY A 78 3.68 -4.56 -7.68
C GLY A 78 5.12 -4.37 -8.15
N PHE A 79 5.94 -5.42 -8.08
CA PHE A 79 7.36 -5.36 -8.43
C PHE A 79 7.64 -5.16 -9.93
N PRO A 80 7.11 -5.99 -10.86
CA PRO A 80 7.34 -5.78 -12.29
C PRO A 80 6.75 -4.45 -12.77
N SER A 81 5.63 -4.01 -12.19
CA SER A 81 5.00 -2.73 -12.54
C SER A 81 5.87 -1.55 -12.14
N ILE A 82 6.46 -1.57 -10.94
CA ILE A 82 7.31 -0.47 -10.48
C ILE A 82 8.66 -0.43 -11.22
N LEU A 83 9.19 -1.60 -11.59
CA LEU A 83 10.39 -1.70 -12.44
C LEU A 83 10.14 -1.10 -13.82
N GLY A 84 9.02 -1.44 -14.46
CA GLY A 84 8.61 -0.85 -15.73
C GLY A 84 8.41 0.66 -15.65
N ALA A 85 7.81 1.15 -14.55
CA ALA A 85 7.66 2.57 -14.28
C ALA A 85 9.01 3.29 -14.18
N LYS A 86 10.01 2.68 -13.51
CA LYS A 86 11.35 3.26 -13.42
C LYS A 86 12.05 3.32 -14.77
N ILE A 87 11.89 2.31 -15.60
CA ILE A 87 12.47 2.27 -16.95
C ILE A 87 11.81 3.34 -17.84
N GLY A 88 10.48 3.44 -17.82
CA GLY A 88 9.74 4.41 -18.65
C GLY A 88 9.82 5.85 -18.14
N CYS A 89 10.07 6.06 -16.85
CA CYS A 89 10.16 7.37 -16.20
C CYS A 89 11.41 7.44 -15.29
N PRO A 90 12.62 7.45 -15.86
CA PRO A 90 13.87 7.30 -15.10
C PRO A 90 14.09 8.40 -14.05
N ASN A 91 13.58 9.60 -14.29
CA ASN A 91 13.75 10.75 -13.38
C ASN A 91 12.66 10.84 -12.31
N VAL A 92 11.68 9.95 -12.31
CA VAL A 92 10.58 9.96 -11.34
C VAL A 92 10.91 8.96 -10.21
N PRO A 93 10.70 9.33 -8.93
CA PRO A 93 10.75 8.39 -7.82
C PRO A 93 9.65 7.33 -7.96
N VAL A 94 9.99 6.07 -7.69
CA VAL A 94 9.03 4.97 -7.79
C VAL A 94 9.06 4.12 -6.51
N PHE A 95 7.90 3.70 -6.02
CA PHE A 95 7.77 2.91 -4.78
C PHE A 95 6.84 1.72 -4.99
N GLY A 96 7.36 0.52 -4.73
CA GLY A 96 6.61 -0.74 -4.80
C GLY A 96 6.33 -1.27 -3.41
N PHE A 97 5.08 -1.62 -3.13
CA PHE A 97 4.65 -2.12 -1.82
C PHE A 97 4.25 -3.59 -1.89
N ALA A 98 5.18 -4.44 -1.49
CA ALA A 98 5.02 -5.88 -1.49
C ALA A 98 4.51 -6.41 -0.14
N GLY A 99 3.59 -7.39 -0.19
CA GLY A 99 3.17 -8.15 0.99
C GLY A 99 4.19 -9.24 1.33
N ARG A 100 4.27 -9.64 2.61
CA ARG A 100 5.23 -10.68 3.08
C ARG A 100 5.09 -12.02 2.35
N GLY A 101 3.88 -12.38 1.93
CA GLY A 101 3.63 -13.62 1.17
C GLY A 101 4.20 -13.62 -0.25
N PHE A 102 4.50 -12.45 -0.83
CA PHE A 102 5.09 -12.33 -2.16
C PHE A 102 6.63 -12.24 -2.12
N TRP A 103 7.21 -11.59 -1.11
CA TRP A 103 8.68 -11.57 -0.94
C TRP A 103 9.32 -12.97 -0.91
N HIS A 104 8.57 -13.99 -0.48
CA HIS A 104 9.02 -15.39 -0.46
C HIS A 104 8.65 -16.21 -1.72
N LEU A 105 7.90 -15.64 -2.68
CA LEU A 105 7.58 -16.31 -3.95
C LEU A 105 8.60 -15.98 -5.05
N ASP A 106 9.35 -14.89 -4.89
CA ASP A 106 10.42 -14.45 -5.80
C ASP A 106 11.83 -14.87 -5.33
N GLU A 107 11.93 -15.75 -4.31
CA GLU A 107 13.17 -16.40 -3.84
C GLU A 107 13.17 -17.89 -4.26
#